data_AF-A0A2G8RV82-F1
#
_entry.id   AF-A0A2G8RV82-F1
#
_cell.length_a   1.000
_cell.length_b   1.000
_cell.length_c   1.000
_cell.angle_alpha   90.00
_cell.angle_beta   90.00
_cell.angle_gamma   90.00
#
_symmetry.space_group_name_H-M   'P 1'
#
loop_
_entity.id
_entity.type
_entity.pdbx_description
1 polymer ?
#
loop_
_entity_poly.entity_id
_entity_poly.type
_entity_poly.pdbx_seq_one_letter_code
_entity_poly.pdbx_strand_id
1 'polypeptide(L)'
;MPPSASDPNNPQFDLFAVARNHPAILPRTATSPPSDTSHTGDGLSVPIPNGIDLFAAARNYPRVQPSVPNAHIPSNIALENYLQGQAKADPSSLSHPTPAPSQGERRSVDRPDEGAPPAKKAKVNNIIPVGSRLEAFLKCAIVAQTELLAREACPAPSSTCAGSCGKQDFRPPFYRCFDCFHPPTVCEECIIQDHIHNPFHRIEVWDPVLRFWQRRSLGSLKKFVLNLGHGGKPCKVTSKTPRPMTLIHGQGIAQMNVQFCACPEDDDITKPPVPDTVQLLRFGLFPGTWDIPRSAFSVNGLRDYHLLSLQCQITGLDYMKFLQRSTDNVVPVDMKDRSRELNNTMREFMFLRATRRAGIQPMQGLPAGSLGVLCPACPQPYKNMDPADQDKRPEKEKYLDMFFHTVDGNFHSSQKMKPMDPSDFSLTNVAAYYAEEKEFSHFQKEFKPPKKEPTTCHKFGAMGYSRFGGRISGTVGLSCARHMFLLPCGSIDLPRGEAFAYVDYCMCSGLAPYFTLCRHCSGYDINCQYTICCDNDISCYGYDPGAFYITLWQGS
;
A
#
# COMPACT_ATOMS: atom_id res chain seq x y z
N MET A 1 14.06 29.88 -48.13
CA MET A 1 14.48 31.00 -47.26
C MET A 1 13.49 31.12 -46.09
N PRO A 2 13.93 31.58 -44.90
CA PRO A 2 13.09 31.86 -43.70
C PRO A 2 12.50 33.30 -43.79
N PRO A 3 11.94 33.95 -42.73
CA PRO A 3 11.73 33.61 -41.30
C PRO A 3 10.23 33.75 -40.86
N SER A 4 9.77 33.85 -39.60
CA SER A 4 10.33 34.03 -38.22
C SER A 4 9.39 33.35 -37.18
N ALA A 5 9.83 32.64 -36.12
CA ALA A 5 10.35 33.11 -34.81
C ALA A 5 9.38 34.01 -34.00
N SER A 6 9.23 33.89 -32.66
CA SER A 6 9.89 33.05 -31.62
C SER A 6 9.02 31.81 -31.22
N ASP A 7 8.74 31.32 -29.99
CA ASP A 7 8.99 31.70 -28.58
C ASP A 7 8.93 30.47 -27.61
N PRO A 8 9.54 30.45 -26.38
CA PRO A 8 9.90 29.19 -25.71
C PRO A 8 9.61 29.07 -24.18
N ASN A 9 8.50 28.44 -23.75
CA ASN A 9 8.29 28.09 -22.32
C ASN A 9 7.32 26.90 -22.07
N ASN A 10 7.75 25.65 -22.29
CA ASN A 10 7.04 24.47 -21.75
C ASN A 10 7.92 23.18 -21.70
N PRO A 11 8.57 22.85 -20.57
CA PRO A 11 9.21 21.55 -20.36
C PRO A 11 8.19 20.49 -19.90
N GLN A 12 8.17 19.35 -20.57
CA GLN A 12 7.12 18.33 -20.45
C GLN A 12 7.43 17.24 -19.38
N PHE A 13 6.37 16.70 -18.77
CA PHE A 13 6.25 15.36 -18.15
C PHE A 13 6.79 15.01 -16.73
N ASP A 14 6.04 14.07 -16.12
CA ASP A 14 6.44 12.94 -15.25
C ASP A 14 6.71 12.99 -13.72
N LEU A 15 6.05 13.86 -12.96
CA LEU A 15 5.88 13.66 -11.49
C LEU A 15 5.04 12.41 -11.12
N PHE A 16 5.54 11.17 -11.29
CA PHE A 16 5.02 10.00 -10.53
C PHE A 16 5.85 9.71 -9.28
N ALA A 17 6.30 10.76 -8.60
CA ALA A 17 7.03 10.68 -7.34
C ALA A 17 6.60 11.82 -6.35
N VAL A 18 6.41 11.73 -4.99
CA VAL A 18 6.40 10.00 -2.67
C VAL A 18 7.64 9.67 -1.72
N ALA A 19 7.77 10.39 -0.60
CA ALA A 19 7.85 9.79 0.73
C ALA A 19 6.47 9.91 1.40
N ARG A 20 6.25 9.67 2.70
CA ARG A 20 6.96 8.75 3.62
C ARG A 20 7.69 9.43 4.82
N ASN A 21 7.17 10.26 5.75
CA ASN A 21 5.90 10.30 6.51
C ASN A 21 5.99 11.32 7.71
N HIS A 22 5.90 10.88 8.98
CA HIS A 22 5.57 11.64 10.23
C HIS A 22 6.63 12.65 10.72
N PRO A 23 6.32 13.48 11.75
CA PRO A 23 6.66 13.11 13.15
C PRO A 23 5.64 13.44 14.26
N ALA A 24 5.86 12.86 15.46
CA ALA A 24 5.01 13.00 16.66
C ALA A 24 5.77 12.76 18.01
N ILE A 25 5.11 13.03 19.16
CA ILE A 25 5.36 12.57 20.58
C ILE A 25 6.62 13.05 21.37
N LEU A 26 6.44 13.45 22.66
CA LEU A 26 6.94 12.87 23.97
C LEU A 26 6.96 13.92 25.13
N PRO A 27 7.15 13.62 26.47
CA PRO A 27 7.41 12.34 27.20
C PRO A 27 6.73 12.05 28.61
N ARG A 28 6.60 10.74 28.98
CA ARG A 28 6.53 10.09 30.36
C ARG A 28 5.40 10.54 31.35
N THR A 29 5.21 10.13 32.64
CA THR A 29 5.83 9.25 33.72
C THR A 29 4.70 8.83 34.75
N ALA A 30 4.75 8.13 35.92
CA ALA A 30 5.72 7.42 36.83
C ALA A 30 5.00 6.49 37.89
N THR A 31 5.73 5.55 38.55
CA THR A 31 5.46 4.86 39.86
C THR A 31 4.24 3.89 40.01
N SER A 32 4.14 3.12 41.13
CA SER A 32 3.43 1.82 41.24
C SER A 32 2.48 1.62 42.46
N PRO A 33 1.28 0.97 42.33
CA PRO A 33 0.29 0.73 43.41
C PRO A 33 0.03 -0.76 43.83
N PRO A 34 -0.74 -1.05 44.93
CA PRO A 34 -1.02 -2.42 45.42
C PRO A 34 -2.51 -2.83 45.73
N SER A 35 -2.71 -4.13 45.98
CA SER A 35 -3.67 -4.84 46.90
C SER A 35 -5.21 -4.63 46.95
N ASP A 36 -5.93 -5.71 46.59
CA ASP A 36 -6.92 -6.49 47.40
C ASP A 36 -8.48 -6.38 47.32
N THR A 37 -9.08 -7.57 47.51
CA THR A 37 -10.47 -7.95 47.93
C THR A 37 -11.71 -7.75 47.02
N SER A 38 -12.05 -8.84 46.30
CA SER A 38 -13.35 -9.55 46.24
C SER A 38 -14.71 -8.86 46.53
N HIS A 39 -15.70 -9.14 45.66
CA HIS A 39 -17.02 -9.70 46.06
C HIS A 39 -17.73 -10.42 44.87
N THR A 40 -18.95 -10.95 45.05
CA THR A 40 -19.45 -12.19 44.40
C THR A 40 -20.89 -12.17 43.88
N GLY A 41 -21.18 -13.00 42.85
CA GLY A 41 -22.52 -13.33 42.32
C GLY A 41 -23.07 -12.30 41.31
N ASP A 42 -23.89 -12.64 40.31
CA ASP A 42 -24.34 -13.90 39.69
C ASP A 42 -24.59 -13.57 38.19
N GLY A 43 -24.72 -14.45 37.19
CA GLY A 43 -24.90 -15.90 37.18
C GLY A 43 -25.80 -16.25 35.97
N LEU A 44 -25.20 -16.54 34.80
CA LEU A 44 -25.93 -17.00 33.61
C LEU A 44 -25.00 -17.90 32.78
N SER A 45 -25.37 -19.17 32.62
CA SER A 45 -24.50 -20.21 32.07
C SER A 45 -24.90 -20.64 30.66
N VAL A 46 -23.90 -20.92 29.82
CA VAL A 46 -24.04 -21.61 28.53
C VAL A 46 -23.06 -22.79 28.54
N PRO A 47 -23.48 -24.03 28.19
CA PRO A 47 -22.58 -25.19 28.29
C PRO A 47 -21.48 -25.15 27.22
N ILE A 48 -20.22 -25.18 27.66
CA ILE A 48 -19.07 -25.46 26.79
C ILE A 48 -18.85 -26.98 26.76
N PRO A 49 -18.74 -27.62 25.58
CA PRO A 49 -18.39 -29.03 25.48
C PRO A 49 -17.02 -29.33 26.11
N ASN A 50 -16.95 -30.36 26.94
CA ASN A 50 -15.72 -30.71 27.67
C ASN A 50 -14.56 -31.11 26.74
N GLY A 51 -13.35 -30.64 27.06
CA GLY A 51 -12.17 -31.49 26.93
C GLY A 51 -11.30 -31.40 25.66
N ILE A 52 -11.21 -30.24 24.99
CA ILE A 52 -10.11 -30.00 24.02
C ILE A 52 -9.09 -29.02 24.63
N ASP A 53 -8.03 -29.55 25.25
CA ASP A 53 -6.84 -28.76 25.58
C ASP A 53 -6.07 -28.44 24.30
N LEU A 54 -6.27 -27.23 23.78
CA LEU A 54 -5.58 -26.67 22.61
C LEU A 54 -4.05 -26.68 22.72
N PHE A 55 -3.49 -26.89 23.91
CA PHE A 55 -2.05 -26.97 24.16
C PHE A 55 -1.56 -28.38 24.55
N ALA A 56 -2.41 -29.42 24.52
CA ALA A 56 -2.01 -30.80 24.86
C ALA A 56 -0.88 -31.31 23.95
N ALA A 57 -0.98 -31.03 22.65
CA ALA A 57 0.06 -31.36 21.67
C ALA A 57 1.38 -30.62 21.93
N ALA A 58 1.33 -29.40 22.50
CA ALA A 58 2.52 -28.64 22.88
C ALA A 58 3.15 -29.16 24.18
N ARG A 59 2.34 -29.59 25.15
CA ARG A 59 2.82 -30.20 26.41
C ARG A 59 3.46 -31.58 26.21
N ASN A 60 3.03 -32.33 25.19
CA ASN A 60 3.54 -33.66 24.87
C ASN A 60 4.74 -33.67 23.90
N TYR A 61 5.43 -32.54 23.68
CA TYR A 61 6.75 -32.60 23.06
C TYR A 61 7.73 -33.33 23.99
N PRO A 62 8.27 -34.50 23.61
CA PRO A 62 9.35 -35.10 24.38
C PRO A 62 10.56 -34.17 24.35
N ARG A 63 11.30 -34.08 25.46
CA ARG A 63 12.67 -33.57 25.39
C ARG A 63 13.40 -34.38 24.32
N VAL A 64 13.99 -33.69 23.34
CA VAL A 64 14.80 -34.33 22.30
C VAL A 64 15.96 -35.04 22.97
N GLN A 65 15.83 -36.35 23.18
CA GLN A 65 17.00 -37.20 23.38
C GLN A 65 17.83 -37.16 22.09
N PRO A 66 19.17 -37.18 22.17
CA PRO A 66 20.01 -37.24 20.98
C PRO A 66 19.69 -38.53 20.23
N SER A 67 18.94 -38.43 19.13
CA SER A 67 18.56 -39.59 18.34
C SER A 67 19.83 -40.22 17.76
N VAL A 68 19.97 -41.54 17.92
CA VAL A 68 20.91 -42.34 17.13
C VAL A 68 20.73 -41.94 15.67
N PRO A 69 21.79 -41.56 14.94
CA PRO A 69 21.64 -40.99 13.61
C PRO A 69 21.01 -42.02 12.67
N ASN A 70 19.75 -41.77 12.27
CA ASN A 70 19.17 -42.39 11.09
C ASN A 70 20.15 -42.22 9.94
N ALA A 71 20.41 -43.30 9.18
CA ALA A 71 21.46 -43.34 8.19
C ALA A 71 21.37 -42.14 7.24
N HIS A 72 22.29 -41.19 7.39
CA HIS A 72 22.31 -39.94 6.66
C HIS A 72 22.59 -40.28 5.20
N ILE A 73 21.55 -40.32 4.35
CA ILE A 73 21.71 -40.48 2.90
C ILE A 73 22.54 -39.26 2.44
N PRO A 74 23.79 -39.46 1.96
CA PRO A 74 24.61 -38.35 1.51
C PRO A 74 23.92 -37.62 0.35
N SER A 75 24.10 -36.31 0.27
CA SER A 75 23.53 -35.47 -0.80
C SER A 75 23.77 -36.03 -2.19
N ASN A 76 24.96 -36.58 -2.43
CA ASN A 76 25.35 -37.19 -3.70
C ASN A 76 24.48 -38.43 -4.01
N ILE A 77 24.23 -39.29 -3.02
CA ILE A 77 23.36 -40.47 -3.18
C ILE A 77 21.89 -40.05 -3.33
N ALA A 78 21.45 -38.98 -2.67
CA ALA A 78 20.12 -38.41 -2.88
C ALA A 78 19.96 -37.82 -4.29
N LEU A 79 21.01 -37.17 -4.83
CA LEU A 79 21.06 -36.64 -6.18
C LEU A 79 21.10 -37.76 -7.23
N GLU A 80 21.93 -38.79 -7.05
CA GLU A 80 21.96 -39.97 -7.91
C GLU A 80 20.61 -40.70 -7.91
N ASN A 81 19.98 -40.91 -6.75
CA ASN A 81 18.64 -41.49 -6.66
C ASN A 81 17.57 -40.63 -7.36
N TYR A 82 17.67 -39.30 -7.27
CA TYR A 82 16.78 -38.38 -8.00
C TYR A 82 16.99 -38.45 -9.51
N LEU A 83 18.22 -38.41 -9.99
CA LEU A 83 18.57 -38.49 -11.41
C LEU A 83 18.20 -39.86 -12.00
N GLN A 84 18.45 -40.96 -11.29
CA GLN A 84 17.96 -42.30 -11.67
C GLN A 84 16.42 -42.38 -11.64
N GLY A 85 15.77 -41.65 -10.73
CA GLY A 85 14.31 -41.51 -10.68
C GLY A 85 13.75 -40.77 -11.89
N GLN A 86 14.44 -39.75 -12.40
CA GLN A 86 14.08 -39.04 -13.64
C GLN A 86 14.38 -39.88 -14.89
N ALA A 87 15.52 -40.57 -14.95
CA ALA A 87 15.86 -41.46 -16.07
C ALA A 87 14.88 -42.65 -16.22
N LYS A 88 14.18 -43.04 -15.15
CA LYS A 88 13.08 -44.03 -15.16
C LYS A 88 11.71 -43.45 -15.55
N ALA A 89 11.61 -42.13 -15.75
CA ALA A 89 10.38 -41.43 -16.13
C ALA A 89 10.41 -40.93 -17.59
N ASP A 90 11.17 -41.63 -18.44
CA ASP A 90 11.37 -41.28 -19.85
C ASP A 90 10.04 -41.38 -20.66
N PRO A 91 9.73 -40.43 -21.58
CA PRO A 91 8.38 -40.35 -22.20
C PRO A 91 8.01 -41.49 -23.16
N SER A 92 8.94 -42.39 -23.43
CA SER A 92 8.89 -43.45 -24.44
C SER A 92 7.93 -44.62 -24.14
N SER A 93 7.28 -44.62 -22.97
CA SER A 93 6.47 -45.75 -22.46
C SER A 93 4.95 -45.63 -22.63
N LEU A 94 4.43 -44.54 -23.21
CA LEU A 94 2.99 -44.28 -23.35
C LEU A 94 2.36 -44.97 -24.59
N SER A 95 2.25 -46.30 -24.58
CA SER A 95 1.53 -47.04 -25.63
C SER A 95 0.72 -48.25 -25.11
N HIS A 96 -0.61 -48.10 -25.12
CA HIS A 96 -1.66 -49.13 -24.99
C HIS A 96 -1.83 -49.85 -23.62
N PRO A 97 -3.01 -50.47 -23.35
CA PRO A 97 -4.36 -50.06 -23.71
C PRO A 97 -5.32 -50.02 -22.48
N THR A 98 -6.46 -49.33 -22.62
CA THR A 98 -7.48 -49.22 -21.56
C THR A 98 -8.29 -50.52 -21.37
N PRO A 99 -8.50 -51.03 -20.14
CA PRO A 99 -9.43 -52.12 -19.88
C PRO A 99 -10.90 -51.70 -20.07
N ALA A 100 -11.76 -52.65 -20.45
CA ALA A 100 -13.20 -52.42 -20.62
C ALA A 100 -13.97 -52.35 -19.27
N PRO A 101 -15.06 -51.56 -19.17
CA PRO A 101 -15.89 -51.50 -17.97
C PRO A 101 -16.77 -52.76 -17.79
N SER A 102 -17.10 -53.06 -16.53
CA SER A 102 -17.91 -54.22 -16.11
C SER A 102 -19.41 -54.04 -16.37
N GLN A 103 -20.16 -55.16 -16.46
CA GLN A 103 -21.61 -55.17 -16.70
C GLN A 103 -22.44 -54.89 -15.45
N GLY A 104 -23.63 -54.29 -15.66
CA GLY A 104 -24.65 -53.99 -14.64
C GLY A 104 -24.99 -52.50 -14.65
N GLU A 105 -26.22 -52.04 -14.87
CA GLU A 105 -27.53 -52.72 -14.97
C GLU A 105 -28.29 -52.39 -16.28
N ARG A 106 -29.46 -53.01 -16.48
CA ARG A 106 -30.39 -52.73 -17.61
C ARG A 106 -31.40 -51.65 -17.16
N ARG A 107 -32.14 -50.91 -18.01
CA ARG A 107 -33.01 -51.43 -19.10
C ARG A 107 -33.69 -50.27 -19.89
N SER A 108 -33.74 -50.38 -21.23
CA SER A 108 -34.66 -49.65 -22.18
C SER A 108 -34.57 -48.10 -22.23
N VAL A 109 -34.94 -47.37 -23.30
CA VAL A 109 -35.80 -47.59 -24.49
C VAL A 109 -35.12 -47.07 -25.81
N ASP A 110 -35.70 -47.40 -26.96
CA ASP A 110 -35.35 -47.21 -28.38
C ASP A 110 -34.73 -45.92 -28.97
N ARG A 111 -33.88 -46.19 -30.00
CA ARG A 111 -33.74 -45.53 -31.33
C ARG A 111 -33.09 -44.13 -31.48
N PRO A 112 -32.57 -43.81 -32.70
CA PRO A 112 -31.69 -42.66 -32.94
C PRO A 112 -32.41 -41.44 -33.56
N ASP A 113 -31.78 -40.28 -33.42
CA ASP A 113 -31.98 -39.12 -34.30
C ASP A 113 -30.65 -38.36 -34.48
N GLU A 114 -30.52 -37.56 -35.54
CA GLU A 114 -29.28 -36.88 -35.93
C GLU A 114 -29.13 -35.47 -35.30
N GLY A 115 -27.94 -34.86 -35.41
CA GLY A 115 -27.78 -33.41 -35.23
C GLY A 115 -27.21 -32.89 -33.89
N ALA A 116 -26.45 -33.70 -33.13
CA ALA A 116 -25.69 -33.17 -32.00
C ALA A 116 -24.54 -32.23 -32.49
N PRO A 117 -24.36 -31.02 -31.90
CA PRO A 117 -23.29 -30.10 -32.30
C PRO A 117 -21.90 -30.67 -31.95
N PRO A 118 -20.84 -30.27 -32.68
CA PRO A 118 -19.53 -30.90 -32.58
C PRO A 118 -18.97 -30.84 -31.15
N ALA A 119 -18.57 -32.02 -30.65
CA ALA A 119 -18.10 -32.19 -29.28
C ALA A 119 -16.95 -31.21 -28.96
N LYS A 120 -17.16 -30.36 -27.96
CA LYS A 120 -16.16 -29.41 -27.48
C LYS A 120 -14.92 -30.20 -27.05
N LYS A 121 -13.80 -30.05 -27.78
CA LYS A 121 -12.52 -30.72 -27.48
C LYS A 121 -12.22 -30.57 -25.98
N ALA A 122 -12.15 -31.68 -25.27
CA ALA A 122 -11.91 -31.68 -23.84
C ALA A 122 -10.59 -30.95 -23.55
N LYS A 123 -10.62 -29.95 -22.66
CA LYS A 123 -9.38 -29.32 -22.19
C LYS A 123 -8.58 -30.38 -21.45
N VAL A 124 -7.48 -30.85 -22.04
CA VAL A 124 -6.56 -31.79 -21.40
C VAL A 124 -6.03 -31.11 -20.13
N ASN A 125 -6.47 -31.61 -18.97
CA ASN A 125 -6.25 -30.93 -17.70
C ASN A 125 -4.87 -31.32 -17.16
N ASN A 126 -3.82 -30.68 -17.68
CA ASN A 126 -2.40 -30.94 -17.35
C ASN A 126 -2.00 -30.57 -15.90
N ILE A 127 -2.97 -30.51 -14.98
CA ILE A 127 -2.75 -30.19 -13.56
C ILE A 127 -2.34 -31.48 -12.84
N ILE A 128 -1.05 -31.60 -12.54
CA ILE A 128 -0.52 -32.64 -11.66
C ILE A 128 -1.18 -32.47 -10.27
N PRO A 129 -1.77 -33.53 -9.67
CA PRO A 129 -2.34 -33.46 -8.33
C PRO A 129 -1.33 -32.98 -7.29
N VAL A 130 -1.79 -32.18 -6.32
CA VAL A 130 -0.92 -31.59 -5.30
C VAL A 130 -0.17 -32.66 -4.49
N GLY A 131 -0.83 -33.77 -4.16
CA GLY A 131 -0.19 -34.92 -3.49
C GLY A 131 0.99 -35.47 -4.30
N SER A 132 0.77 -35.81 -5.57
CA SER A 132 1.82 -36.30 -6.48
C SER A 132 2.97 -35.30 -6.67
N ARG A 133 2.68 -33.99 -6.67
CA ARG A 133 3.70 -32.93 -6.68
C ARG A 133 4.52 -32.90 -5.37
N LEU A 134 3.89 -33.11 -4.22
CA LEU A 134 4.56 -33.18 -2.92
C LEU A 134 5.39 -34.46 -2.77
N GLU A 135 4.91 -35.61 -3.25
CA GLU A 135 5.69 -36.86 -3.35
C GLU A 135 6.92 -36.69 -4.26
N ALA A 136 6.77 -36.02 -5.40
CA ALA A 136 7.88 -35.70 -6.28
C ALA A 136 8.89 -34.73 -5.63
N PHE A 137 8.41 -33.75 -4.86
CA PHE A 137 9.26 -32.87 -4.06
C PHE A 137 10.01 -33.62 -2.96
N LEU A 138 9.37 -34.52 -2.20
CA LEU A 138 10.04 -35.28 -1.13
C LEU A 138 11.18 -36.17 -1.67
N LYS A 139 11.09 -36.66 -2.92
CA LYS A 139 12.17 -37.38 -3.60
C LYS A 139 13.39 -36.51 -3.91
N CYS A 140 13.26 -35.18 -4.00
CA CYS A 140 14.38 -34.25 -4.19
C CYS A 140 14.64 -33.30 -3.01
N ALA A 141 13.85 -33.37 -1.93
CA ALA A 141 13.92 -32.42 -0.81
C ALA A 141 15.30 -32.40 -0.12
N ILE A 142 15.97 -33.55 -0.01
CA ILE A 142 17.35 -33.64 0.52
C ILE A 142 18.35 -32.89 -0.38
N VAL A 143 18.20 -33.02 -1.71
CA VAL A 143 19.03 -32.32 -2.70
C VAL A 143 18.76 -30.82 -2.61
N ALA A 144 17.50 -30.40 -2.66
CA ALA A 144 17.10 -29.00 -2.56
C ALA A 144 17.58 -28.35 -1.24
N GLN A 145 17.48 -29.05 -0.11
CA GLN A 145 18.00 -28.57 1.17
C GLN A 145 19.53 -28.48 1.15
N THR A 146 20.23 -29.45 0.56
CA THR A 146 21.70 -29.42 0.44
C THR A 146 22.14 -28.21 -0.39
N GLU A 147 21.56 -28.00 -1.59
CA GLU A 147 21.94 -26.88 -2.46
C GLU A 147 21.60 -25.51 -1.85
N LEU A 148 20.50 -25.42 -1.08
CA LEU A 148 20.19 -24.21 -0.31
C LEU A 148 21.21 -23.96 0.83
N LEU A 149 21.65 -25.01 1.53
CA LEU A 149 22.68 -24.89 2.58
C LEU A 149 24.10 -24.69 2.03
N ALA A 150 24.40 -25.22 0.84
CA ALA A 150 25.68 -25.02 0.15
C ALA A 150 25.91 -23.54 -0.18
N ARG A 151 24.83 -22.77 -0.41
CA ARG A 151 24.89 -21.31 -0.53
C ARG A 151 25.30 -20.61 0.75
N GLU A 152 25.10 -21.20 1.93
CA GLU A 152 25.53 -20.62 3.22
C GLU A 152 26.90 -21.10 3.69
N ALA A 153 27.53 -22.01 2.93
CA ALA A 153 28.87 -22.51 3.23
C ALA A 153 29.95 -21.42 3.12
N CYS A 154 31.12 -21.74 3.68
CA CYS A 154 32.35 -20.97 3.45
C CYS A 154 32.63 -20.93 1.94
N PRO A 155 32.91 -19.75 1.34
CA PRO A 155 33.32 -19.70 -0.05
C PRO A 155 34.66 -20.45 -0.20
N ALA A 156 34.83 -21.13 -1.33
CA ALA A 156 36.08 -21.82 -1.64
C ALA A 156 37.25 -20.81 -1.67
N PRO A 157 38.43 -21.16 -1.11
CA PRO A 157 39.57 -20.25 -1.07
C PRO A 157 40.14 -20.05 -2.48
N SER A 158 39.75 -18.97 -3.14
CA SER A 158 40.39 -18.48 -4.36
C SER A 158 41.71 -17.78 -4.03
N SER A 159 42.74 -17.98 -4.86
CA SER A 159 43.97 -17.18 -4.78
C SER A 159 43.74 -15.72 -5.19
N THR A 160 42.74 -15.46 -6.04
CA THR A 160 42.42 -14.14 -6.60
C THR A 160 41.02 -13.66 -6.24
N CYS A 161 40.87 -12.35 -6.07
CA CYS A 161 39.56 -11.70 -5.97
C CYS A 161 38.84 -11.74 -7.33
N ALA A 162 37.60 -12.25 -7.37
CA ALA A 162 36.80 -12.36 -8.58
C ALA A 162 36.21 -11.03 -9.10
N GLY A 163 36.38 -9.93 -8.36
CA GLY A 163 36.01 -8.58 -8.77
C GLY A 163 37.11 -7.87 -9.57
N SER A 164 36.80 -6.66 -10.07
CA SER A 164 37.65 -5.92 -11.03
C SER A 164 39.07 -5.56 -10.55
N CYS A 165 39.41 -5.76 -9.28
CA CYS A 165 40.73 -5.42 -8.74
C CYS A 165 41.83 -6.48 -9.00
N GLY A 166 41.46 -7.72 -9.36
CA GLY A 166 42.40 -8.80 -9.67
C GLY A 166 43.41 -9.17 -8.55
N LYS A 167 43.17 -8.71 -7.30
CA LYS A 167 44.10 -8.90 -6.17
C LYS A 167 44.42 -10.37 -5.95
N GLN A 168 45.71 -10.71 -5.98
CA GLN A 168 46.26 -11.96 -5.47
C GLN A 168 46.16 -12.00 -3.92
N ASP A 169 46.38 -13.18 -3.33
CA ASP A 169 46.32 -13.40 -1.88
C ASP A 169 44.95 -13.01 -1.27
N PHE A 170 43.87 -13.42 -1.95
CA PHE A 170 42.50 -13.11 -1.53
C PHE A 170 42.12 -13.82 -0.21
N ARG A 171 42.17 -13.08 0.89
CA ARG A 171 41.94 -13.56 2.27
C ARG A 171 40.69 -12.90 2.89
N PRO A 172 40.10 -13.50 3.96
CA PRO A 172 38.96 -12.92 4.66
C PRO A 172 39.25 -11.52 5.26
N PRO A 173 38.22 -10.67 5.50
CA PRO A 173 36.79 -10.93 5.30
C PRO A 173 36.41 -10.99 3.81
N PHE A 174 35.54 -11.94 3.48
CA PHE A 174 34.99 -12.10 2.13
C PHE A 174 33.62 -11.44 2.04
N TYR A 175 33.30 -10.86 0.88
CA TYR A 175 32.06 -10.12 0.65
C TYR A 175 31.30 -10.71 -0.54
N ARG A 176 29.97 -10.71 -0.45
CA ARG A 176 29.06 -10.97 -1.58
C ARG A 176 27.84 -10.05 -1.50
N CYS A 177 27.13 -9.87 -2.60
CA CYS A 177 25.78 -9.29 -2.56
C CYS A 177 24.77 -10.37 -2.14
N PHE A 178 23.75 -10.00 -1.36
CA PHE A 178 22.61 -10.87 -1.06
C PHE A 178 21.51 -10.77 -2.12
N ASP A 179 21.27 -9.55 -2.63
CA ASP A 179 20.15 -9.28 -3.55
C ASP A 179 20.44 -9.57 -5.05
N CYS A 180 21.71 -9.75 -5.45
CA CYS A 180 22.09 -10.13 -6.82
C CYS A 180 22.03 -11.64 -7.04
N PHE A 181 21.65 -12.07 -8.24
CA PHE A 181 21.80 -13.45 -8.70
C PHE A 181 23.26 -13.77 -9.04
N HIS A 182 23.71 -14.99 -8.73
CA HIS A 182 25.09 -15.47 -8.90
C HIS A 182 26.18 -14.48 -8.43
N PRO A 183 26.11 -13.99 -7.18
CA PRO A 183 27.03 -12.97 -6.69
C PRO A 183 28.44 -13.54 -6.53
N PRO A 184 29.48 -12.96 -7.16
CA PRO A 184 30.86 -13.38 -6.95
C PRO A 184 31.30 -13.07 -5.51
N THR A 185 32.26 -13.85 -5.01
CA THR A 185 32.92 -13.55 -3.72
C THR A 185 34.10 -12.63 -3.97
N VAL A 186 34.09 -11.45 -3.35
CA VAL A 186 34.99 -10.32 -3.66
C VAL A 186 35.50 -9.61 -2.39
N CYS A 187 36.44 -8.65 -2.55
CA CYS A 187 36.97 -7.83 -1.45
C CYS A 187 36.12 -6.58 -1.17
N GLU A 188 36.39 -5.89 -0.05
CA GLU A 188 35.65 -4.69 0.38
C GLU A 188 35.62 -3.58 -0.70
N GLU A 189 36.72 -3.38 -1.43
CA GLU A 189 36.75 -2.36 -2.49
C GLU A 189 35.88 -2.74 -3.71
N CYS A 190 35.85 -4.02 -4.09
CA CYS A 190 35.03 -4.49 -5.21
C CYS A 190 33.55 -4.44 -4.86
N ILE A 191 33.13 -4.95 -3.69
CA ILE A 191 31.71 -4.91 -3.31
C ILE A 191 31.18 -3.46 -3.21
N ILE A 192 32.03 -2.50 -2.83
CA ILE A 192 31.71 -1.07 -2.89
C ILE A 192 31.59 -0.58 -4.35
N GLN A 193 32.57 -0.90 -5.20
CA GLN A 193 32.61 -0.45 -6.60
C GLN A 193 31.43 -1.01 -7.42
N ASP A 194 31.08 -2.28 -7.25
CA ASP A 194 30.01 -2.96 -7.98
C ASP A 194 28.61 -2.41 -7.62
N HIS A 195 28.49 -1.72 -6.48
CA HIS A 195 27.22 -1.21 -5.93
C HIS A 195 27.10 0.31 -5.88
N ILE A 196 28.00 1.09 -6.50
CA ILE A 196 27.88 2.56 -6.55
C ILE A 196 26.55 3.05 -7.17
N HIS A 197 25.93 2.23 -8.03
CA HIS A 197 24.62 2.49 -8.63
C HIS A 197 23.47 1.69 -7.97
N ASN A 198 23.78 0.73 -7.10
CA ASN A 198 22.82 -0.09 -6.36
C ASN A 198 23.12 -0.11 -4.84
N PRO A 199 23.29 1.06 -4.19
CA PRO A 199 23.84 1.14 -2.83
C PRO A 199 22.92 0.55 -1.75
N PHE A 200 21.64 0.36 -2.07
CA PHE A 200 20.61 -0.21 -1.21
C PHE A 200 20.54 -1.74 -1.25
N HIS A 201 21.37 -2.40 -2.07
CA HIS A 201 21.54 -3.84 -1.96
C HIS A 201 22.11 -4.21 -0.59
N ARG A 202 21.58 -5.29 -0.03
CA ARG A 202 22.11 -5.93 1.16
C ARG A 202 23.32 -6.76 0.74
N ILE A 203 24.36 -6.73 1.57
CA ILE A 203 25.59 -7.48 1.39
C ILE A 203 25.74 -8.49 2.50
N GLU A 204 26.55 -9.51 2.27
CA GLU A 204 26.90 -10.52 3.25
C GLU A 204 28.41 -10.59 3.40
N VAL A 205 28.87 -10.60 4.65
CA VAL A 205 30.28 -10.62 5.04
C VAL A 205 30.56 -11.95 5.74
N TRP A 206 31.52 -12.70 5.24
CA TRP A 206 31.89 -13.99 5.84
C TRP A 206 32.65 -13.78 7.15
N ASP A 207 32.13 -14.36 8.25
CA ASP A 207 32.84 -14.41 9.53
C ASP A 207 33.71 -15.70 9.60
N PRO A 208 35.06 -15.59 9.60
CA PRO A 208 35.93 -16.76 9.63
C PRO A 208 36.02 -17.46 11.00
N VAL A 209 35.53 -16.82 12.06
CA VAL A 209 35.48 -17.37 13.43
C VAL A 209 34.15 -18.09 13.65
N LEU A 210 33.04 -17.40 13.37
CA LEU A 210 31.68 -17.91 13.59
C LEU A 210 31.16 -18.77 12.42
N ARG A 211 31.85 -18.78 11.28
CA ARG A 211 31.59 -19.63 10.10
C ARG A 211 30.19 -19.48 9.50
N PHE A 212 29.71 -18.24 9.41
CA PHE A 212 28.48 -17.91 8.69
C PHE A 212 28.56 -16.54 7.99
N TRP A 213 27.61 -16.29 7.10
CA TRP A 213 27.45 -15.03 6.38
C TRP A 213 26.65 -14.00 7.19
N GLN A 214 27.31 -12.93 7.65
CA GLN A 214 26.64 -11.82 8.33
C GLN A 214 26.04 -10.85 7.31
N ARG A 215 24.70 -10.78 7.26
CA ARG A 215 23.99 -9.79 6.45
C ARG A 215 24.20 -8.38 7.01
N ARG A 216 24.51 -7.43 6.14
CA ARG A 216 24.77 -6.02 6.44
C ARG A 216 24.30 -5.12 5.29
N SER A 217 24.27 -3.81 5.52
CA SER A 217 24.14 -2.79 4.47
C SER A 217 25.52 -2.22 4.10
N LEU A 218 25.67 -1.68 2.88
CA LEU A 218 26.93 -1.04 2.47
C LEU A 218 27.37 0.09 3.41
N GLY A 219 26.42 0.83 3.99
CA GLY A 219 26.70 1.89 4.98
C GLY A 219 27.37 1.42 6.28
N SER A 220 27.48 0.11 6.53
CA SER A 220 28.28 -0.45 7.62
C SER A 220 29.78 -0.55 7.30
N LEU A 221 30.18 -0.42 6.03
CA LEU A 221 31.57 -0.46 5.59
C LEU A 221 32.23 0.91 5.77
N LYS A 222 33.35 0.98 6.49
CA LYS A 222 34.01 2.26 6.82
C LYS A 222 34.51 3.02 5.58
N LYS A 223 34.79 2.31 4.49
CA LYS A 223 35.21 2.88 3.19
C LYS A 223 34.04 3.36 2.34
N PHE A 224 32.78 3.02 2.67
CA PHE A 224 31.63 3.39 1.86
C PHE A 224 31.07 4.77 2.24
N VAL A 225 30.87 5.61 1.23
CA VAL A 225 30.20 6.89 1.33
C VAL A 225 29.27 7.02 0.12
N LEU A 226 27.99 7.34 0.37
CA LEU A 226 27.00 7.58 -0.68
C LEU A 226 27.20 9.00 -1.24
N ASN A 227 27.95 9.12 -2.34
CA ASN A 227 28.17 10.40 -3.00
C ASN A 227 26.95 10.79 -3.85
N LEU A 228 26.39 11.97 -3.62
CA LEU A 228 25.38 12.56 -4.48
C LEU A 228 26.05 13.32 -5.64
N GLY A 229 25.53 13.16 -6.85
CA GLY A 229 26.15 13.72 -8.07
C GLY A 229 27.29 12.86 -8.64
N HIS A 230 27.97 13.37 -9.67
CA HIS A 230 29.15 12.79 -10.34
C HIS A 230 29.08 11.27 -10.68
N GLY A 231 27.90 10.71 -10.88
CA GLY A 231 27.71 9.26 -11.08
C GLY A 231 28.15 8.40 -9.88
N GLY A 232 28.01 8.90 -8.65
CA GLY A 232 28.41 8.20 -7.42
C GLY A 232 29.90 8.34 -7.06
N LYS A 233 30.69 9.08 -7.85
CA LYS A 233 32.09 9.39 -7.54
C LYS A 233 32.20 10.51 -6.48
N PRO A 234 33.25 10.53 -5.63
CA PRO A 234 33.45 11.62 -4.67
C PRO A 234 33.57 12.98 -5.36
N CYS A 235 32.85 13.99 -4.84
CA CYS A 235 32.97 15.37 -5.27
C CYS A 235 34.34 15.94 -4.86
N LYS A 236 35.08 16.53 -5.79
CA LYS A 236 36.41 17.13 -5.52
C LYS A 236 36.36 18.51 -4.86
N VAL A 237 35.21 19.19 -4.95
CA VAL A 237 35.01 20.57 -4.45
C VAL A 237 34.49 20.58 -3.01
N THR A 238 33.91 19.47 -2.53
CA THR A 238 33.25 19.43 -1.22
C THR A 238 34.25 19.25 -0.09
N SER A 239 34.33 20.25 0.79
CA SER A 239 35.10 20.21 2.05
C SER A 239 34.25 19.79 3.26
N LYS A 240 32.93 19.66 3.07
CA LYS A 240 31.98 19.21 4.11
C LYS A 240 32.17 17.72 4.37
N THR A 241 32.19 17.31 5.64
CA THR A 241 32.21 15.89 6.01
C THR A 241 30.92 15.16 5.60
N PRO A 242 30.97 13.83 5.35
CA PRO A 242 29.78 13.04 5.07
C PRO A 242 28.75 13.13 6.19
N ARG A 243 27.47 13.35 5.86
CA ARG A 243 26.37 13.40 6.83
C ARG A 243 25.88 11.98 7.13
N PRO A 244 25.89 11.52 8.40
CA PRO A 244 25.20 10.29 8.76
C PRO A 244 23.67 10.50 8.64
N MET A 245 23.01 9.63 7.88
CA MET A 245 21.58 9.65 7.59
C MET A 245 20.96 8.26 7.73
N THR A 246 19.66 8.23 8.07
CA THR A 246 18.83 7.01 7.99
C THR A 246 18.16 6.97 6.62
N LEU A 247 18.49 5.98 5.79
CA LEU A 247 17.91 5.81 4.46
C LEU A 247 16.95 4.62 4.45
N ILE A 248 15.69 4.87 4.12
CA ILE A 248 14.61 3.88 4.12
C ILE A 248 14.31 3.49 2.68
N HIS A 249 14.28 2.20 2.36
CA HIS A 249 14.07 1.69 1.01
C HIS A 249 13.18 0.44 1.00
N GLY A 250 12.73 0.00 -0.19
CA GLY A 250 11.74 -1.09 -0.31
C GLY A 250 12.19 -2.43 0.29
N GLN A 251 13.50 -2.62 0.49
CA GLN A 251 14.11 -3.83 1.05
C GLN A 251 14.56 -3.69 2.51
N GLY A 252 14.48 -2.51 3.13
CA GLY A 252 14.91 -2.30 4.52
C GLY A 252 15.23 -0.85 4.91
N ILE A 253 16.04 -0.71 5.96
CA ILE A 253 16.48 0.56 6.54
C ILE A 253 18.00 0.51 6.73
N ALA A 254 18.73 1.43 6.12
CA ALA A 254 20.18 1.54 6.25
C ALA A 254 20.55 2.80 7.04
N GLN A 255 21.64 2.74 7.82
CA GLN A 255 22.39 3.93 8.19
C GLN A 255 23.50 4.10 7.14
N MET A 256 23.62 5.28 6.52
CA MET A 256 24.67 5.57 5.55
C MET A 256 25.28 6.95 5.78
N ASN A 257 26.55 7.09 5.45
CA ASN A 257 27.23 8.38 5.35
C ASN A 257 26.99 8.94 3.94
N VAL A 258 26.33 10.10 3.84
CA VAL A 258 25.93 10.72 2.57
C VAL A 258 26.79 11.96 2.32
N GLN A 259 27.48 12.00 1.19
CA GLN A 259 28.29 13.14 0.78
C GLN A 259 27.52 14.00 -0.22
N PHE A 260 27.25 15.24 0.17
CA PHE A 260 26.63 16.25 -0.70
C PHE A 260 27.69 16.88 -1.60
N CYS A 261 27.33 17.06 -2.86
CA CYS A 261 28.10 17.80 -3.86
C CYS A 261 28.20 19.28 -3.45
N ALA A 262 29.32 19.91 -3.78
CA ALA A 262 29.56 21.34 -3.56
C ALA A 262 29.98 22.07 -4.84
N CYS A 263 29.86 21.43 -6.01
CA CYS A 263 30.04 22.11 -7.29
C CYS A 263 28.87 23.10 -7.53
N PRO A 264 29.11 24.21 -8.25
CA PRO A 264 28.05 25.08 -8.74
C PRO A 264 27.09 24.33 -9.68
N GLU A 265 25.90 24.88 -9.88
CA GLU A 265 24.95 24.35 -10.87
C GLU A 265 25.38 24.71 -12.31
N ASP A 266 25.22 23.76 -13.24
CA ASP A 266 25.61 23.87 -14.66
C ASP A 266 27.09 24.27 -14.90
N ASP A 267 27.99 23.96 -13.95
CA ASP A 267 29.39 24.43 -13.90
C ASP A 267 29.58 25.97 -13.91
N ASP A 268 28.51 26.73 -13.73
CA ASP A 268 28.51 28.20 -13.66
C ASP A 268 28.92 28.68 -12.27
N ILE A 269 30.19 29.09 -12.14
CA ILE A 269 30.84 29.55 -10.90
C ILE A 269 30.07 30.69 -10.19
N THR A 270 29.19 31.42 -10.89
CA THR A 270 28.35 32.45 -10.26
C THR A 270 27.16 31.90 -9.46
N LYS A 271 26.74 30.65 -9.73
CA LYS A 271 25.60 30.00 -9.06
C LYS A 271 26.04 29.31 -7.75
N PRO A 272 25.19 29.32 -6.71
CA PRO A 272 25.43 28.52 -5.52
C PRO A 272 25.33 27.01 -5.82
N PRO A 273 25.93 26.13 -5.00
CA PRO A 273 25.74 24.69 -5.12
C PRO A 273 24.27 24.29 -4.93
N VAL A 274 23.84 23.29 -5.70
CA VAL A 274 22.48 22.72 -5.67
C VAL A 274 22.07 22.34 -4.24
N PRO A 275 20.90 22.76 -3.72
CA PRO A 275 20.49 22.46 -2.33
C PRO A 275 20.42 20.97 -2.00
N ASP A 276 20.78 20.61 -0.77
CA ASP A 276 20.82 19.23 -0.26
C ASP A 276 19.57 18.39 -0.60
N THR A 277 18.38 18.97 -0.42
CA THR A 277 17.09 18.33 -0.74
C THR A 277 16.92 18.07 -2.22
N VAL A 278 17.32 19.01 -3.08
CA VAL A 278 17.28 18.85 -4.54
C VAL A 278 18.30 17.79 -4.99
N GLN A 279 19.47 17.69 -4.35
CA GLN A 279 20.44 16.61 -4.61
C GLN A 279 19.87 15.23 -4.24
N LEU A 280 19.17 15.10 -3.11
CA LEU A 280 18.49 13.85 -2.73
C LEU A 280 17.40 13.50 -3.75
N LEU A 281 16.55 14.47 -4.14
CA LEU A 281 15.48 14.27 -5.12
C LEU A 281 16.03 13.82 -6.48
N ARG A 282 17.11 14.45 -6.97
CA ARG A 282 17.82 14.05 -8.19
C ARG A 282 18.45 12.65 -8.09
N PHE A 283 18.74 12.16 -6.89
CA PHE A 283 19.18 10.78 -6.63
C PHE A 283 18.01 9.76 -6.51
N GLY A 284 16.75 10.21 -6.47
CA GLY A 284 15.59 9.36 -6.20
C GLY A 284 15.36 9.06 -4.70
N LEU A 285 15.95 9.87 -3.81
CA LEU A 285 15.66 9.91 -2.38
C LEU A 285 14.78 11.12 -2.08
N PHE A 286 13.59 10.91 -1.52
CA PHE A 286 12.76 12.02 -1.04
C PHE A 286 13.09 12.32 0.43
N PRO A 287 13.37 13.59 0.80
CA PRO A 287 13.82 13.94 2.14
C PRO A 287 12.70 13.79 3.18
N GLY A 288 13.04 13.34 4.39
CA GLY A 288 12.07 13.30 5.52
C GLY A 288 11.85 14.66 6.20
N THR A 289 12.74 15.63 5.97
CA THR A 289 12.65 17.03 6.42
C THR A 289 13.35 17.94 5.41
N TRP A 290 12.85 19.17 5.23
CA TRP A 290 13.29 20.05 4.13
C TRP A 290 14.52 20.91 4.44
N ASP A 291 14.76 21.29 5.70
CA ASP A 291 15.89 22.18 6.05
C ASP A 291 17.22 21.42 6.14
N ILE A 292 17.26 20.39 7.00
CA ILE A 292 18.45 19.55 7.24
C ILE A 292 18.01 18.08 7.27
N PRO A 293 17.94 17.41 6.12
CA PRO A 293 17.51 16.01 6.05
C PRO A 293 18.47 15.10 6.83
N ARG A 294 17.90 14.38 7.82
CA ARG A 294 18.57 13.32 8.61
C ARG A 294 17.99 11.93 8.36
N SER A 295 16.79 11.87 7.81
CA SER A 295 16.21 10.70 7.15
C SER A 295 15.82 11.08 5.72
N ALA A 296 15.87 10.10 4.83
CA ALA A 296 15.36 10.19 3.47
C ALA A 296 14.91 8.81 3.01
N PHE A 297 13.97 8.77 2.08
CA PHE A 297 13.27 7.55 1.71
C PHE A 297 13.36 7.34 0.19
N SER A 298 13.60 6.12 -0.29
CA SER A 298 13.70 5.83 -1.74
C SER A 298 12.34 5.92 -2.44
N VAL A 299 12.24 6.73 -3.49
CA VAL A 299 11.02 6.94 -4.30
C VAL A 299 10.28 5.63 -4.64
N ASN A 300 11.01 4.55 -4.92
CA ASN A 300 10.43 3.23 -5.24
C ASN A 300 9.81 2.55 -4.02
N GLY A 301 10.55 2.34 -2.92
CA GLY A 301 10.03 1.73 -1.68
C GLY A 301 8.78 2.40 -1.10
N LEU A 302 8.50 3.64 -1.51
CA LEU A 302 7.36 4.41 -1.07
C LEU A 302 6.19 4.26 -2.06
N ARG A 303 6.47 4.16 -3.38
CA ARG A 303 5.48 3.74 -4.39
C ARG A 303 4.94 2.36 -4.03
N ASP A 304 5.83 1.47 -3.59
CA ASP A 304 5.50 0.13 -3.09
C ASP A 304 4.54 0.22 -1.91
N TYR A 305 4.84 1.03 -0.88
CA TYR A 305 3.90 1.21 0.23
C TYR A 305 2.61 1.93 -0.19
N HIS A 306 2.62 2.86 -1.14
CA HIS A 306 1.36 3.42 -1.65
C HIS A 306 0.47 2.32 -2.25
N LEU A 307 1.03 1.47 -3.11
CA LEU A 307 0.33 0.34 -3.72
C LEU A 307 -0.15 -0.68 -2.67
N LEU A 308 0.72 -1.06 -1.72
CA LEU A 308 0.37 -1.98 -0.62
C LEU A 308 -0.71 -1.40 0.31
N SER A 309 -0.74 -0.08 0.54
CA SER A 309 -1.83 0.54 1.32
C SER A 309 -3.19 0.53 0.62
N LEU A 310 -3.21 0.47 -0.73
CA LEU A 310 -4.44 0.33 -1.50
C LEU A 310 -4.86 -1.14 -1.63
N GLN A 311 -3.93 -2.02 -1.97
CA GLN A 311 -4.22 -3.42 -2.32
C GLN A 311 -4.33 -4.36 -1.10
N CYS A 312 -3.58 -4.07 -0.03
CA CYS A 312 -3.47 -4.92 1.16
C CYS A 312 -3.86 -4.20 2.46
N GLN A 313 -4.35 -2.95 2.36
CA GLN A 313 -4.83 -2.11 3.48
C GLN A 313 -3.82 -1.92 4.64
N ILE A 314 -2.51 -2.08 4.39
CA ILE A 314 -1.51 -2.07 5.47
C ILE A 314 -1.30 -0.68 6.07
N THR A 315 -1.14 -0.62 7.40
CA THR A 315 -0.86 0.63 8.11
C THR A 315 0.61 1.07 7.93
N GLY A 316 0.88 2.35 8.21
CA GLY A 316 2.26 2.87 8.13
C GLY A 316 3.19 2.23 9.18
N LEU A 317 2.63 1.92 10.35
CA LEU A 317 3.34 1.20 11.39
C LEU A 317 3.72 -0.21 10.93
N ASP A 318 2.83 -0.91 10.22
CA ASP A 318 3.08 -2.29 9.78
C ASP A 318 4.02 -2.34 8.57
N TYR A 319 4.01 -1.32 7.70
CA TYR A 319 5.04 -1.17 6.67
C TYR A 319 6.43 -0.90 7.29
N MET A 320 6.53 -0.08 8.33
CA MET A 320 7.81 0.09 9.05
C MET A 320 8.27 -1.20 9.73
N LYS A 321 7.37 -1.95 10.39
CA LYS A 321 7.71 -3.28 10.96
C LYS A 321 8.21 -4.24 9.87
N PHE A 322 7.61 -4.22 8.68
CA PHE A 322 8.07 -5.00 7.54
C PHE A 322 9.48 -4.61 7.10
N LEU A 323 9.81 -3.30 7.01
CA LEU A 323 11.16 -2.85 6.66
C LEU A 323 12.20 -3.10 7.77
N GLN A 324 11.81 -2.98 9.04
CA GLN A 324 12.65 -3.38 10.18
C GLN A 324 13.01 -4.86 10.06
N ARG A 325 12.00 -5.75 9.93
CA ARG A 325 12.19 -7.20 9.77
C ARG A 325 12.93 -7.61 8.49
N SER A 326 12.77 -6.84 7.40
CA SER A 326 13.51 -7.06 6.14
C SER A 326 14.99 -6.65 6.24
N THR A 327 15.35 -5.89 7.28
CA THR A 327 16.73 -5.57 7.64
C THR A 327 17.27 -6.59 8.65
N ASP A 328 16.56 -6.79 9.77
CA ASP A 328 16.84 -7.78 10.80
C ASP A 328 15.52 -8.35 11.36
N ASN A 329 15.27 -9.65 11.15
CA ASN A 329 14.08 -10.35 11.64
C ASN A 329 14.30 -11.04 13.01
N VAL A 330 15.51 -11.00 13.56
CA VAL A 330 15.86 -11.54 14.88
C VAL A 330 15.70 -10.45 15.94
N VAL A 331 16.28 -9.26 15.71
CA VAL A 331 16.20 -8.10 16.65
C VAL A 331 15.70 -6.82 15.94
N PRO A 332 14.46 -6.82 15.40
CA PRO A 332 13.92 -5.65 14.68
C PRO A 332 13.73 -4.40 15.55
N VAL A 333 13.86 -4.50 16.88
CA VAL A 333 13.66 -3.41 17.85
C VAL A 333 14.82 -2.40 17.84
N ASP A 334 16.04 -2.84 17.52
CA ASP A 334 17.24 -1.98 17.50
C ASP A 334 17.23 -1.02 16.29
N MET A 335 16.38 -1.28 15.31
CA MET A 335 16.20 -0.47 14.11
C MET A 335 15.33 0.75 14.40
N LYS A 336 15.96 1.93 14.51
CA LYS A 336 15.36 3.27 14.75
C LYS A 336 13.96 3.39 14.13
N ASP A 337 12.93 3.49 14.98
CA ASP A 337 11.56 3.65 14.49
C ASP A 337 11.41 4.94 13.69
N ARG A 338 11.21 4.78 12.39
CA ARG A 338 10.80 5.84 11.47
C ARG A 338 9.32 5.67 11.06
N SER A 339 8.49 5.08 11.93
CA SER A 339 7.04 5.35 12.00
C SER A 339 6.79 6.73 12.61
N ARG A 340 7.69 7.14 13.53
CA ARG A 340 8.01 8.55 13.81
C ARG A 340 8.40 9.36 12.56
N GLU A 341 8.59 8.72 11.40
CA GLU A 341 8.55 9.35 10.08
C GLU A 341 7.68 8.56 9.05
N LEU A 342 6.51 7.99 9.43
CA LEU A 342 5.53 7.39 8.47
C LEU A 342 4.08 7.99 8.31
N ASN A 343 3.74 9.16 8.95
CA ASN A 343 2.51 10.04 8.96
C ASN A 343 2.31 11.35 8.07
N ASN A 344 3.29 12.25 7.77
CA ASN A 344 3.17 13.57 7.03
C ASN A 344 3.81 13.78 5.59
N THR A 345 5.06 13.40 5.25
CA THR A 345 5.78 13.50 3.93
C THR A 345 5.11 12.84 2.70
N MET A 346 3.97 12.17 2.88
CA MET A 346 3.07 11.62 1.86
C MET A 346 1.75 12.36 1.84
N ARG A 347 1.38 13.05 2.92
CA ARG A 347 0.54 14.24 2.74
C ARG A 347 1.25 15.17 1.74
N GLU A 348 2.55 15.45 1.93
CA GLU A 348 3.36 16.24 1.01
C GLU A 348 3.43 15.67 -0.43
N PHE A 349 3.45 14.35 -0.61
CA PHE A 349 3.75 13.75 -1.92
C PHE A 349 2.58 13.05 -2.62
N MET A 350 1.58 12.53 -1.90
CA MET A 350 0.27 12.30 -2.54
C MET A 350 -0.32 13.62 -3.01
N PHE A 351 -0.02 14.72 -2.32
CA PHE A 351 -0.19 16.06 -2.88
C PHE A 351 0.61 16.23 -4.19
N LEU A 352 1.94 16.04 -4.23
CA LEU A 352 2.72 16.10 -5.49
C LEU A 352 2.21 15.17 -6.63
N ARG A 353 1.72 13.96 -6.32
CA ARG A 353 1.10 13.03 -7.29
C ARG A 353 -0.27 13.50 -7.75
N ALA A 354 -1.06 14.07 -6.85
CA ALA A 354 -2.39 14.60 -7.16
C ALA A 354 -2.29 15.88 -8.00
N THR A 355 -1.37 16.79 -7.64
CA THR A 355 -1.10 18.01 -8.40
C THR A 355 -0.53 17.69 -9.78
N ARG A 356 0.32 16.64 -9.96
CA ARG A 356 0.57 16.12 -11.32
C ARG A 356 -0.71 15.72 -12.02
N ARG A 357 -1.49 14.82 -11.42
CA ARG A 357 -2.63 14.21 -12.10
C ARG A 357 -3.63 15.26 -12.60
N ALA A 358 -3.73 16.39 -11.90
CA ALA A 358 -4.52 17.56 -12.28
C ALA A 358 -3.81 18.53 -13.24
N GLY A 359 -2.48 18.48 -13.36
CA GLY A 359 -1.67 19.44 -14.15
C GLY A 359 -1.44 20.79 -13.45
N ILE A 360 -1.51 20.83 -12.11
CA ILE A 360 -1.54 22.06 -11.30
C ILE A 360 -0.25 22.18 -10.48
N GLN A 361 0.19 23.41 -10.19
CA GLN A 361 1.35 23.65 -9.33
C GLN A 361 1.04 23.33 -7.84
N PRO A 362 2.00 22.79 -7.06
CA PRO A 362 1.80 22.44 -5.66
C PRO A 362 1.83 23.69 -4.74
N MET A 363 0.72 24.43 -4.68
CA MET A 363 0.53 25.62 -3.84
C MET A 363 -0.64 25.46 -2.86
N GLN A 364 -0.71 26.35 -1.86
CA GLN A 364 -1.89 26.46 -0.98
C GLN A 364 -3.02 27.20 -1.71
N GLY A 365 -4.29 26.91 -1.38
CA GLY A 365 -5.44 27.58 -2.01
C GLY A 365 -5.73 27.12 -3.44
N LEU A 366 -5.58 25.82 -3.71
CA LEU A 366 -5.94 25.23 -5.00
C LEU A 366 -7.46 25.33 -5.27
N PRO A 367 -7.90 25.39 -6.53
CA PRO A 367 -9.32 25.47 -6.86
C PRO A 367 -10.13 24.28 -6.34
N ALA A 368 -11.38 24.53 -5.97
CA ALA A 368 -12.32 23.53 -5.45
C ALA A 368 -12.41 22.29 -6.38
N GLY A 369 -12.32 21.10 -5.78
CA GLY A 369 -12.38 19.81 -6.46
C GLY A 369 -11.29 19.50 -7.50
N SER A 370 -10.33 20.39 -7.73
CA SER A 370 -9.38 20.32 -8.85
C SER A 370 -8.44 19.10 -8.87
N LEU A 371 -8.23 18.45 -7.73
CA LEU A 371 -7.44 17.22 -7.60
C LEU A 371 -8.30 15.94 -7.62
N GLY A 372 -9.63 16.06 -7.51
CA GLY A 372 -10.56 14.93 -7.47
C GLY A 372 -10.66 14.20 -8.81
N VAL A 373 -10.85 12.89 -8.78
CA VAL A 373 -11.03 12.09 -10.01
C VAL A 373 -12.52 11.97 -10.30
N LEU A 374 -12.98 12.70 -11.32
CA LEU A 374 -14.37 12.65 -11.80
C LEU A 374 -14.65 11.31 -12.50
N CYS A 375 -15.90 10.83 -12.39
CA CYS A 375 -16.31 9.63 -13.09
C CYS A 375 -16.48 9.91 -14.60
N PRO A 376 -15.76 9.22 -15.51
CA PRO A 376 -15.80 9.51 -16.94
C PRO A 376 -17.12 9.09 -17.61
N ALA A 377 -17.89 8.20 -16.99
CA ALA A 377 -19.14 7.65 -17.51
C ALA A 377 -20.41 8.21 -16.83
N CYS A 378 -20.27 9.23 -15.98
CA CYS A 378 -21.38 10.04 -15.49
C CYS A 378 -21.54 11.31 -16.35
N PRO A 379 -22.71 11.96 -16.38
CA PRO A 379 -22.85 13.30 -16.93
C PRO A 379 -21.91 14.26 -16.19
N GLN A 380 -21.17 15.06 -16.95
CA GLN A 380 -20.22 16.07 -16.49
C GLN A 380 -20.50 17.35 -17.28
N PRO A 381 -21.32 18.29 -16.73
CA PRO A 381 -21.65 19.56 -17.36
C PRO A 381 -20.41 20.28 -17.91
N TYR A 382 -20.53 20.77 -19.14
CA TYR A 382 -19.49 21.47 -19.90
C TYR A 382 -18.21 20.66 -20.17
N LYS A 383 -18.24 19.32 -20.02
CA LYS A 383 -17.09 18.42 -20.25
C LYS A 383 -17.39 17.24 -21.17
N ASN A 384 -18.46 16.49 -20.91
CA ASN A 384 -18.96 15.42 -21.79
C ASN A 384 -20.44 15.60 -22.17
N MET A 385 -21.01 16.75 -21.82
CA MET A 385 -22.41 17.12 -21.97
C MET A 385 -22.52 18.65 -22.05
N ASP A 386 -23.31 19.16 -22.99
CA ASP A 386 -23.86 20.52 -22.93
C ASP A 386 -25.18 20.48 -22.12
N PRO A 387 -25.32 21.21 -21.00
CA PRO A 387 -26.57 21.26 -20.24
C PRO A 387 -27.78 21.68 -21.08
N ALA A 388 -27.58 22.47 -22.16
CA ALA A 388 -28.65 22.91 -23.05
C ALA A 388 -29.22 21.78 -23.94
N ASP A 389 -28.65 20.58 -23.97
CA ASP A 389 -29.24 19.43 -24.68
C ASP A 389 -30.34 18.72 -23.86
N GLN A 390 -30.41 18.93 -22.55
CA GLN A 390 -31.41 18.31 -21.66
C GLN A 390 -32.84 18.77 -22.00
N ASP A 391 -33.02 20.06 -22.30
CA ASP A 391 -34.31 20.64 -22.71
C ASP A 391 -34.75 20.13 -24.10
N LYS A 392 -33.80 19.84 -24.97
CA LYS A 392 -34.02 19.30 -26.32
C LYS A 392 -34.37 17.81 -26.30
N ARG A 393 -33.95 17.09 -25.25
CA ARG A 393 -34.06 15.63 -25.20
C ARG A 393 -35.51 15.17 -24.99
N PRO A 394 -36.00 14.17 -25.76
CA PRO A 394 -37.31 13.58 -25.54
C PRO A 394 -37.51 13.08 -24.11
N GLU A 395 -38.72 13.27 -23.58
CA GLU A 395 -39.07 12.92 -22.19
C GLU A 395 -38.73 11.47 -21.80
N LYS A 396 -38.88 10.54 -22.76
CA LYS A 396 -38.54 9.12 -22.60
C LYS A 396 -37.03 8.83 -22.51
N GLU A 397 -36.17 9.78 -22.88
CA GLU A 397 -34.72 9.63 -22.92
C GLU A 397 -33.99 10.43 -21.83
N LYS A 398 -34.64 11.38 -21.14
CA LYS A 398 -34.04 12.20 -20.07
C LYS A 398 -33.42 11.41 -18.90
N TYR A 399 -33.64 10.11 -18.81
CA TYR A 399 -32.92 9.22 -17.89
C TYR A 399 -31.43 9.03 -18.25
N LEU A 400 -31.04 9.27 -19.52
CA LEU A 400 -29.65 9.17 -19.98
C LEU A 400 -28.76 10.25 -19.35
N ASP A 401 -29.33 11.45 -19.17
CA ASP A 401 -28.66 12.60 -18.57
C ASP A 401 -28.71 12.57 -17.03
N MET A 402 -29.44 11.61 -16.44
CA MET A 402 -29.66 11.54 -15.00
C MET A 402 -28.37 11.21 -14.24
N PHE A 403 -28.06 12.03 -13.23
CA PHE A 403 -26.95 11.78 -12.33
C PHE A 403 -27.38 10.84 -11.21
N PHE A 404 -26.61 9.77 -11.01
CA PHE A 404 -26.85 8.77 -9.98
C PHE A 404 -25.77 8.92 -8.91
N HIS A 405 -26.15 9.39 -7.73
CA HIS A 405 -25.26 9.59 -6.59
C HIS A 405 -25.76 8.80 -5.39
N THR A 406 -24.86 8.43 -4.50
CA THR A 406 -25.20 7.81 -3.21
C THR A 406 -24.36 8.44 -2.11
N VAL A 407 -24.96 8.60 -0.94
CA VAL A 407 -24.29 9.09 0.28
C VAL A 407 -24.17 7.94 1.28
N ASP A 408 -23.02 7.84 1.96
CA ASP A 408 -22.71 6.75 2.89
C ASP A 408 -21.79 7.23 4.05
N GLY A 409 -21.93 6.60 5.22
CA GLY A 409 -21.32 6.99 6.49
C GLY A 409 -20.30 5.98 7.04
N ASN A 410 -19.02 6.32 6.93
CA ASN A 410 -17.93 5.48 7.42
C ASN A 410 -17.54 5.79 8.87
N PHE A 411 -18.09 5.04 9.82
CA PHE A 411 -17.75 5.14 11.25
C PHE A 411 -16.48 4.38 11.68
N HIS A 412 -15.89 3.57 10.80
CA HIS A 412 -14.59 2.96 11.07
C HIS A 412 -13.47 4.01 11.02
N SER A 413 -13.62 5.05 10.19
CA SER A 413 -12.71 6.20 10.07
C SER A 413 -12.86 7.21 11.23
N SER A 414 -12.77 6.76 12.48
CA SER A 414 -12.92 7.63 13.67
C SER A 414 -11.59 8.22 14.16
N GLN A 415 -11.52 9.56 14.30
CA GLN A 415 -10.35 10.26 14.81
C GLN A 415 -10.37 10.29 16.35
N LYS A 416 -9.48 9.52 17.00
CA LYS A 416 -9.36 9.54 18.46
C LYS A 416 -8.72 10.83 18.98
N MET A 417 -9.13 11.27 20.17
CA MET A 417 -8.52 12.41 20.87
C MET A 417 -7.02 12.15 21.08
N LYS A 418 -6.20 13.03 20.53
CA LYS A 418 -4.73 13.03 20.63
C LYS A 418 -4.25 14.48 20.73
N PRO A 419 -3.04 14.75 21.26
CA PRO A 419 -2.38 16.03 21.07
C PRO A 419 -2.19 16.28 19.57
N MET A 420 -2.90 17.27 19.04
CA MET A 420 -2.78 17.75 17.67
C MET A 420 -1.94 19.03 17.68
N ASP A 421 -1.16 19.24 16.63
CA ASP A 421 -0.46 20.51 16.41
C ASP A 421 -1.48 21.57 15.94
N PRO A 422 -1.63 22.72 16.64
CA PRO A 422 -2.55 23.79 16.22
C PRO A 422 -2.16 24.48 14.90
N SER A 423 -0.94 24.26 14.41
CA SER A 423 -0.46 24.78 13.12
C SER A 423 -0.64 23.80 11.96
N ASP A 424 -1.14 22.58 12.20
CA ASP A 424 -1.35 21.60 11.14
C ASP A 424 -2.53 21.96 10.23
N PHE A 425 -2.32 21.93 8.92
CA PHE A 425 -3.32 22.32 7.90
C PHE A 425 -3.40 21.33 6.74
N SER A 426 -4.61 21.15 6.19
CA SER A 426 -4.83 20.27 5.06
C SER A 426 -4.21 20.86 3.77
N LEU A 427 -3.31 20.09 3.14
CA LEU A 427 -2.72 20.42 1.84
C LEU A 427 -3.75 20.34 0.69
N THR A 428 -4.89 19.69 0.92
CA THR A 428 -5.95 19.48 -0.07
C THR A 428 -7.31 19.97 0.42
N ASN A 429 -7.33 20.96 1.32
CA ASN A 429 -8.56 21.65 1.74
C ASN A 429 -9.33 22.14 0.52
N VAL A 430 -10.62 21.81 0.41
CA VAL A 430 -11.55 21.95 -0.74
C VAL A 430 -11.07 21.39 -2.11
N ALA A 431 -9.78 21.17 -2.31
CA ALA A 431 -9.19 20.82 -3.61
C ALA A 431 -9.40 19.34 -4.01
N ALA A 432 -9.74 18.47 -3.06
CA ALA A 432 -9.92 17.03 -3.31
C ALA A 432 -11.37 16.60 -3.01
N TYR A 433 -11.57 15.55 -2.21
CA TYR A 433 -12.89 14.99 -1.92
C TYR A 433 -13.58 15.65 -0.72
N TYR A 434 -12.84 16.28 0.19
CA TYR A 434 -13.41 16.99 1.34
C TYR A 434 -13.85 18.41 0.97
N ALA A 435 -14.92 18.88 1.60
CA ALA A 435 -15.37 20.27 1.56
C ALA A 435 -14.36 21.25 2.21
N GLU A 436 -14.65 22.55 2.19
CA GLU A 436 -13.81 23.57 2.84
C GLU A 436 -13.97 23.53 4.37
N GLU A 437 -12.85 23.43 5.08
CA GLU A 437 -12.79 23.15 6.52
C GLU A 437 -13.35 24.29 7.39
N LYS A 438 -13.19 25.55 6.99
CA LYS A 438 -13.62 26.75 7.73
C LYS A 438 -15.10 27.04 7.51
N GLU A 439 -15.60 26.90 6.29
CA GLU A 439 -17.02 27.02 5.96
C GLU A 439 -17.84 25.96 6.72
N PHE A 440 -17.38 24.70 6.71
CA PHE A 440 -18.01 23.64 7.50
C PHE A 440 -17.88 23.91 9.02
N SER A 441 -16.74 24.44 9.47
CA SER A 441 -16.55 24.91 10.86
C SER A 441 -17.34 26.17 11.22
N HIS A 442 -17.93 26.88 10.25
CA HIS A 442 -18.87 27.99 10.48
C HIS A 442 -20.28 27.41 10.67
N PHE A 443 -20.70 26.58 9.71
CA PHE A 443 -21.94 25.82 9.74
C PHE A 443 -22.12 25.04 11.06
N GLN A 444 -21.10 24.33 11.53
CA GLN A 444 -21.12 23.60 12.81
C GLN A 444 -21.32 24.48 14.07
N LYS A 445 -21.11 25.80 14.00
CA LYS A 445 -21.29 26.73 15.13
C LYS A 445 -22.68 27.37 15.13
N GLU A 446 -23.16 27.72 13.95
CA GLU A 446 -24.48 28.33 13.75
C GLU A 446 -25.58 27.28 13.83
N PHE A 447 -25.43 26.18 13.07
CA PHE A 447 -26.44 25.14 12.97
C PHE A 447 -26.36 24.16 14.14
N LYS A 448 -27.36 24.23 15.01
CA LYS A 448 -27.58 23.23 16.06
C LYS A 448 -28.62 22.24 15.55
N PRO A 449 -28.29 20.95 15.33
CA PRO A 449 -29.25 20.01 14.78
C PRO A 449 -30.50 19.88 15.67
N PRO A 450 -31.69 19.77 15.06
CA PRO A 450 -32.94 19.64 15.79
C PRO A 450 -32.94 18.38 16.66
N LYS A 451 -33.86 18.34 17.64
CA LYS A 451 -34.03 17.14 18.49
C LYS A 451 -34.41 15.96 17.61
N LYS A 452 -33.75 14.81 17.82
CA LYS A 452 -34.02 13.57 17.08
C LYS A 452 -35.52 13.23 17.12
N GLU A 453 -36.15 13.27 15.94
CA GLU A 453 -37.53 12.86 15.77
C GLU A 453 -37.69 11.33 15.85
N PRO A 454 -38.86 10.81 16.28
CA PRO A 454 -39.11 9.39 16.34
C PRO A 454 -39.19 8.79 14.94
N THR A 455 -38.38 7.76 14.68
CA THR A 455 -38.29 7.11 13.37
C THR A 455 -39.61 6.42 12.99
N THR A 456 -40.31 6.94 11.98
CA THR A 456 -41.52 6.33 11.40
C THR A 456 -41.22 5.09 10.57
N CYS A 457 -39.97 4.94 10.09
CA CYS A 457 -39.50 3.76 9.36
C CYS A 457 -39.42 2.52 10.28
N HIS A 458 -39.93 1.38 9.79
CA HIS A 458 -40.03 0.15 10.58
C HIS A 458 -38.64 -0.46 10.90
N LYS A 459 -38.22 -0.30 12.16
CA LYS A 459 -37.10 -1.00 12.84
C LYS A 459 -35.67 -0.71 12.36
N PHE A 460 -35.43 0.20 11.42
CA PHE A 460 -34.07 0.55 10.98
C PHE A 460 -33.47 1.69 11.81
N GLY A 461 -32.41 1.40 12.57
CA GLY A 461 -31.82 2.31 13.56
C GLY A 461 -30.39 2.73 13.23
N ALA A 462 -30.17 3.46 12.12
CA ALA A 462 -28.86 4.04 11.80
C ALA A 462 -28.56 5.29 12.65
N MET A 463 -29.43 6.31 12.55
CA MET A 463 -29.24 7.62 13.18
C MET A 463 -29.11 7.55 14.72
N GLY A 464 -27.99 8.08 15.23
CA GLY A 464 -27.75 8.30 16.67
C GLY A 464 -27.14 7.14 17.46
N TYR A 465 -26.78 6.02 16.83
CA TYR A 465 -26.08 4.90 17.50
C TYR A 465 -24.55 4.97 17.35
N SER A 466 -23.94 6.08 17.77
CA SER A 466 -22.48 6.26 17.72
C SER A 466 -21.75 5.38 18.74
N ARG A 467 -21.53 4.09 18.40
CA ARG A 467 -20.59 3.19 19.10
C ARG A 467 -19.14 3.70 19.07
N PHE A 468 -18.87 4.69 18.22
CA PHE A 468 -17.53 5.18 17.89
C PHE A 468 -17.32 6.60 18.44
N GLY A 469 -16.70 6.71 19.62
CA GLY A 469 -16.28 7.98 20.22
C GLY A 469 -14.92 8.47 19.73
N GLY A 470 -14.72 9.79 19.70
CA GLY A 470 -13.48 10.45 19.25
C GLY A 470 -13.60 11.98 19.25
N ARG A 471 -12.64 12.66 18.61
CA ARG A 471 -12.80 14.06 18.14
C ARG A 471 -13.77 14.07 16.95
N ILE A 472 -13.55 13.15 16.02
CA ILE A 472 -14.45 12.83 14.90
C ILE A 472 -14.89 11.37 15.06
N SER A 473 -16.18 11.11 14.90
CA SER A 473 -16.82 9.80 15.10
C SER A 473 -16.82 8.92 13.84
N GLY A 474 -16.72 9.54 12.66
CA GLY A 474 -16.75 8.92 11.34
C GLY A 474 -16.73 9.99 10.24
N THR A 475 -16.88 9.60 8.99
CA THR A 475 -16.90 10.52 7.83
C THR A 475 -18.07 10.17 6.91
N VAL A 476 -18.85 11.15 6.47
CA VAL A 476 -19.89 10.94 5.44
C VAL A 476 -19.36 11.43 4.10
N GLY A 477 -19.62 10.68 3.03
CA GLY A 477 -19.11 10.98 1.70
C GLY A 477 -20.09 10.60 0.59
N LEU A 478 -19.98 11.32 -0.52
CA LEU A 478 -20.76 11.12 -1.74
C LEU A 478 -19.93 10.37 -2.78
N SER A 479 -20.57 9.41 -3.46
CA SER A 479 -20.00 8.77 -4.65
C SER A 479 -21.03 8.63 -5.76
N CYS A 480 -20.60 8.46 -7.01
CA CYS A 480 -21.53 8.14 -8.09
C CYS A 480 -21.97 6.66 -7.98
N ALA A 481 -23.27 6.43 -7.77
CA ALA A 481 -23.81 5.11 -7.43
C ALA A 481 -23.57 4.04 -8.51
N ARG A 482 -23.35 4.46 -9.77
CA ARG A 482 -23.05 3.55 -10.90
C ARG A 482 -21.61 3.03 -10.93
N HIS A 483 -20.64 3.76 -10.37
CA HIS A 483 -19.21 3.47 -10.57
C HIS A 483 -18.30 3.71 -9.34
N MET A 484 -18.85 4.12 -8.19
CA MET A 484 -18.16 4.32 -6.90
C MET A 484 -16.97 5.30 -6.90
N PHE A 485 -16.97 6.29 -7.81
CA PHE A 485 -16.05 7.43 -7.72
C PHE A 485 -16.58 8.42 -6.68
N LEU A 486 -15.76 8.78 -5.69
CA LEU A 486 -16.08 9.85 -4.74
C LEU A 486 -16.21 11.20 -5.46
N LEU A 487 -17.21 11.99 -5.10
CA LEU A 487 -17.39 13.34 -5.64
C LEU A 487 -16.34 14.28 -5.04
N PRO A 488 -15.72 15.18 -5.83
CA PRO A 488 -14.92 16.26 -5.28
C PRO A 488 -15.78 17.17 -4.39
N CYS A 489 -15.21 17.73 -3.33
CA CYS A 489 -15.90 18.47 -2.24
C CYS A 489 -16.99 17.70 -1.45
N GLY A 490 -17.51 16.57 -1.97
CA GLY A 490 -18.56 15.77 -1.36
C GLY A 490 -18.09 14.83 -0.26
N SER A 491 -17.38 15.32 0.77
CA SER A 491 -17.05 14.57 1.99
C SER A 491 -16.79 15.49 3.17
N ILE A 492 -17.21 15.07 4.37
CA ILE A 492 -17.04 15.83 5.62
C ILE A 492 -16.82 14.90 6.83
N ASP A 493 -16.22 15.46 7.87
CA ASP A 493 -16.05 14.82 9.19
C ASP A 493 -17.34 14.89 10.03
N LEU A 494 -17.75 13.76 10.62
CA LEU A 494 -18.91 13.67 11.52
C LEU A 494 -18.48 13.80 12.98
N PRO A 495 -18.80 14.91 13.69
CA PRO A 495 -18.33 15.10 15.06
C PRO A 495 -19.02 14.19 16.09
N ARG A 496 -20.30 13.82 15.90
CA ARG A 496 -21.12 13.07 16.87
C ARG A 496 -22.15 12.14 16.22
N GLY A 497 -21.73 11.34 15.26
CA GLY A 497 -22.60 10.54 14.39
C GLY A 497 -23.16 11.34 13.22
N GLU A 498 -23.92 10.67 12.37
CA GLU A 498 -24.76 11.31 11.34
C GLU A 498 -25.88 12.15 11.96
N ALA A 499 -26.23 13.22 11.23
CA ALA A 499 -27.43 14.01 11.36
C ALA A 499 -27.74 14.58 9.97
N PHE A 500 -29.03 14.73 9.61
CA PHE A 500 -29.43 15.16 8.27
C PHE A 500 -28.70 16.43 7.81
N ALA A 501 -28.63 17.46 8.64
CA ALA A 501 -27.91 18.71 8.34
C ALA A 501 -26.42 18.55 7.93
N TYR A 502 -25.72 17.50 8.39
CA TYR A 502 -24.38 17.18 7.89
C TYR A 502 -24.45 16.55 6.49
N VAL A 503 -25.39 15.63 6.27
CA VAL A 503 -25.68 15.04 4.95
C VAL A 503 -26.08 16.13 3.95
N ASP A 504 -26.92 17.08 4.35
CA ASP A 504 -27.34 18.24 3.53
C ASP A 504 -26.15 19.10 3.14
N TYR A 505 -25.26 19.44 4.08
CA TYR A 505 -24.03 20.17 3.76
C TYR A 505 -23.12 19.40 2.79
N CYS A 506 -22.97 18.09 3.00
CA CYS A 506 -22.19 17.21 2.12
C CYS A 506 -22.79 17.18 0.70
N MET A 507 -24.12 17.01 0.59
CA MET A 507 -24.90 17.04 -0.64
C MET A 507 -24.73 18.37 -1.36
N CYS A 508 -24.97 19.50 -0.69
CA CYS A 508 -24.83 20.83 -1.30
C CYS A 508 -23.39 21.09 -1.79
N SER A 509 -22.37 20.71 -1.01
CA SER A 509 -20.97 20.93 -1.39
C SER A 509 -20.51 20.04 -2.56
N GLY A 510 -20.89 18.76 -2.56
CA GLY A 510 -20.50 17.80 -3.60
C GLY A 510 -21.33 17.89 -4.89
N LEU A 511 -22.62 18.25 -4.79
CA LEU A 511 -23.53 18.33 -5.94
C LEU A 511 -23.50 19.69 -6.65
N ALA A 512 -22.85 20.71 -6.08
CA ALA A 512 -22.77 22.06 -6.68
C ALA A 512 -22.39 22.10 -8.18
N PRO A 513 -21.42 21.30 -8.68
CA PRO A 513 -21.09 21.26 -10.12
C PRO A 513 -22.16 20.60 -11.01
N TYR A 514 -23.15 19.95 -10.41
CA TYR A 514 -24.18 19.12 -11.06
C TYR A 514 -25.60 19.70 -10.92
N PHE A 515 -25.78 20.85 -10.25
CA PHE A 515 -27.07 21.52 -10.12
C PHE A 515 -27.68 21.99 -11.46
N THR A 516 -26.91 22.02 -12.54
CA THR A 516 -27.40 22.24 -13.91
C THR A 516 -28.06 21.01 -14.53
N LEU A 517 -28.06 19.86 -13.85
CA LEU A 517 -28.69 18.63 -14.35
C LEU A 517 -30.15 18.52 -13.89
N CYS A 518 -31.05 18.33 -14.85
CA CYS A 518 -32.50 18.31 -14.62
C CYS A 518 -33.01 17.06 -13.86
N ARG A 519 -32.16 16.05 -13.64
CA ARG A 519 -32.51 14.79 -12.94
C ARG A 519 -31.39 14.26 -12.07
N HIS A 520 -31.70 14.12 -10.78
CA HIS A 520 -30.86 13.46 -9.79
C HIS A 520 -31.57 12.23 -9.23
N CYS A 521 -30.84 11.11 -9.16
CA CYS A 521 -31.26 9.87 -8.52
C CYS A 521 -30.35 9.61 -7.30
N SER A 522 -30.88 9.92 -6.11
CA SER A 522 -30.16 9.81 -4.84
C SER A 522 -30.34 8.44 -4.18
N GLY A 523 -29.24 7.80 -3.79
CA GLY A 523 -29.19 6.66 -2.89
C GLY A 523 -28.75 7.05 -1.47
N TYR A 524 -29.47 6.55 -0.46
CA TYR A 524 -29.12 6.65 0.97
C TYR A 524 -29.84 5.51 1.71
N ASP A 525 -29.24 4.94 2.77
CA ASP A 525 -29.83 3.82 3.51
C ASP A 525 -31.11 4.21 4.27
N ILE A 526 -31.18 5.47 4.74
CA ILE A 526 -32.36 6.07 5.39
C ILE A 526 -33.08 7.09 4.50
N ASN A 527 -32.99 6.97 3.17
CA ASN A 527 -33.68 7.86 2.21
C ASN A 527 -35.18 8.06 2.56
N CYS A 528 -35.86 7.00 2.98
CA CYS A 528 -37.29 7.01 3.37
C CYS A 528 -37.63 7.87 4.59
N GLN A 529 -36.62 8.29 5.38
CA GLN A 529 -36.75 9.29 6.43
C GLN A 529 -36.25 10.64 5.93
N TYR A 530 -35.11 10.62 5.21
CA TYR A 530 -34.46 11.81 4.68
C TYR A 530 -35.37 12.66 3.79
N THR A 531 -36.09 12.07 2.81
CA THR A 531 -36.95 12.85 1.88
C THR A 531 -38.01 13.68 2.60
N ILE A 532 -38.61 13.12 3.66
CA ILE A 532 -39.69 13.77 4.44
C ILE A 532 -39.18 15.05 5.13
N CYS A 533 -37.92 15.06 5.59
CA CYS A 533 -37.28 16.27 6.13
C CYS A 533 -36.77 17.19 5.00
N CYS A 534 -36.11 16.60 4.00
CA CYS A 534 -35.42 17.30 2.92
C CYS A 534 -36.37 18.17 2.07
N ASP A 535 -37.59 17.69 1.78
CA ASP A 535 -38.62 18.47 1.06
C ASP A 535 -39.04 19.75 1.79
N ASN A 536 -38.91 19.79 3.12
CA ASN A 536 -39.15 21.00 3.91
C ASN A 536 -37.90 21.91 3.91
N ASP A 537 -36.71 21.35 4.17
CA ASP A 537 -35.48 22.13 4.39
C ASP A 537 -34.84 22.67 3.09
N ILE A 538 -34.88 21.93 1.97
CA ILE A 538 -34.30 22.39 0.68
C ILE A 538 -35.03 23.61 0.12
N SER A 539 -36.30 23.80 0.45
CA SER A 539 -37.08 24.99 0.06
C SER A 539 -36.42 26.31 0.54
N CYS A 540 -35.74 26.28 1.70
CA CYS A 540 -35.03 27.42 2.28
C CYS A 540 -33.78 27.84 1.47
N TYR A 541 -33.29 26.99 0.56
CA TYR A 541 -32.14 27.26 -0.30
C TYR A 541 -32.53 27.65 -1.74
N GLY A 542 -33.82 27.90 -2.01
CA GLY A 542 -34.31 28.46 -3.28
C GLY A 542 -34.46 27.46 -4.42
N TYR A 543 -34.67 26.18 -4.11
CA TYR A 543 -34.84 25.10 -5.09
C TYR A 543 -36.30 24.81 -5.47
N ASP A 544 -36.49 24.34 -6.70
CA ASP A 544 -37.73 23.69 -7.14
C ASP A 544 -37.72 22.20 -6.71
N PRO A 545 -38.66 21.73 -5.87
CA PRO A 545 -38.75 20.32 -5.47
C PRO A 545 -38.91 19.35 -6.65
N GLY A 546 -39.42 19.79 -7.81
CA GLY A 546 -39.67 18.96 -8.99
C GLY A 546 -38.41 18.36 -9.64
N ALA A 547 -37.21 18.83 -9.29
CA ALA A 547 -35.95 18.35 -9.86
C ALA A 547 -35.44 17.01 -9.27
N PHE A 548 -35.90 16.63 -8.07
CA PHE A 548 -35.37 15.49 -7.31
C PHE A 548 -36.22 14.22 -7.46
N TYR A 549 -35.99 13.45 -8.53
CA TYR A 549 -36.59 12.12 -8.74
C TYR A 549 -35.88 11.04 -7.89
N ILE A 550 -36.05 11.12 -6.56
CA ILE A 550 -35.47 10.19 -5.59
C ILE A 550 -36.10 8.80 -5.74
N THR A 551 -35.42 7.95 -6.52
CA THR A 551 -35.87 6.59 -6.80
C THR A 551 -35.33 5.64 -5.73
N LEU A 552 -36.20 5.15 -4.84
CA LEU A 552 -35.83 4.24 -3.77
C LEU A 552 -35.32 2.90 -4.32
N TRP A 553 -34.01 2.63 -4.18
CA TRP A 553 -33.43 1.31 -4.44
C TRP A 553 -33.11 0.61 -3.11
N GLN A 554 -34.09 -0.09 -2.55
CA GLN A 554 -33.84 -1.01 -1.45
C GLN A 554 -33.15 -2.26 -1.99
N GLY A 555 -31.87 -2.44 -1.64
CA GLY A 555 -31.16 -3.70 -1.89
C GLY A 555 -31.74 -4.82 -1.03
N SER A 556 -32.05 -5.95 -1.69
CA SER A 556 -32.54 -7.20 -1.08
C SER A 556 -31.41 -8.13 -0.66
#